data_AF-A0A7X8Z6I6-F1
#
_entry.id   AF-A0A7X8Z6I6-F1
#
_cell.length_a   1.000
_cell.length_b   1.000
_cell.length_c   1.000
_cell.angle_alpha   90.00
_cell.angle_beta   90.00
_cell.angle_gamma   90.00
#
_symmetry.space_group_name_H-M   'P 1'
#
loop_
_entity.id
_entity.type
_entity.pdbx_description
1 polymer ?
#
loop_
_entity_poly.entity_id
_entity_poly.type
_entity_poly.pdbx_seq_one_letter_code
_entity_poly.pdbx_strand_id
1 'polypeptide(L)'
;AYPGTTQAVTTWVLEKYGVELFDTPGLVPGTRMTDHLCPACAGQLLPRRRLNVKLWELPPGGAVLFGNLAACRNLSSSPRTMVFFAGDRLTLHRTSGGKAEALIAQAPDWLRAACPECPGWNGRRLEQVVEIQPGQEFYISGLGWLGVKKEPAALHLLVPEKVEAGLRPALLGGSVHPPKAAKQEA
;
A
#
# COMPACT_ATOMS: atom_id res chain seq x y z
N ALA A 1 12.63 3.39 36.34
CA ALA A 1 11.94 2.34 35.56
C ALA A 1 11.65 2.89 34.18
N TYR A 2 12.29 2.35 33.14
CA TYR A 2 11.96 2.73 31.76
C TYR A 2 10.61 2.11 31.40
N PRO A 3 9.64 2.88 30.90
CA PRO A 3 8.38 2.32 30.44
C PRO A 3 8.65 1.67 29.07
N GLY A 4 8.77 0.35 29.02
CA GLY A 4 9.11 -0.38 27.81
C GLY A 4 8.67 -1.83 27.90
N THR A 5 8.19 -2.36 26.78
CA THR A 5 7.60 -3.69 26.55
C THR A 5 8.23 -4.85 27.33
N THR A 6 7.41 -5.85 27.67
CA THR A 6 7.69 -7.06 28.49
C THR A 6 8.86 -7.97 28.05
N GLN A 7 9.65 -7.61 27.04
CA GLN A 7 10.87 -8.36 26.65
C GLN A 7 12.12 -7.64 27.16
N ALA A 8 13.03 -8.37 27.77
CA ALA A 8 14.34 -7.85 28.17
C ALA A 8 15.29 -7.83 26.98
N VAL A 9 16.29 -6.94 27.01
CA VAL A 9 17.40 -6.95 26.05
C VAL A 9 18.14 -8.29 26.16
N THR A 10 18.44 -8.93 25.03
CA THR A 10 19.24 -10.17 25.01
C THR A 10 20.65 -9.86 24.51
N THR A 11 21.66 -10.39 25.18
CA THR A 11 23.07 -10.16 24.81
C THR A 11 23.69 -11.41 24.20
N TRP A 12 24.40 -11.24 23.09
CA TRP A 12 25.14 -12.30 22.41
C TRP A 12 26.61 -11.90 22.31
N VAL A 13 27.51 -12.76 22.77
CA VAL A 13 28.95 -12.50 22.73
C VAL A 13 29.60 -13.33 21.63
N LEU A 14 30.30 -12.66 20.71
CA LEU A 14 31.12 -13.28 19.68
C LEU A 14 32.58 -13.24 20.14
N GLU A 15 32.93 -14.13 21.07
CA GLU A 15 34.21 -14.15 21.79
C GLU A 15 35.44 -14.04 20.88
N LYS A 16 35.45 -14.79 19.77
CA LYS A 16 36.54 -14.77 18.78
C LYS A 16 36.86 -13.37 18.24
N TYR A 17 35.87 -12.48 18.22
CA TYR A 17 35.98 -11.15 17.65
C TYR A 17 35.89 -10.04 18.71
N GLY A 18 35.69 -10.38 19.99
CA GLY A 18 35.50 -9.40 21.06
C GLY A 18 34.28 -8.48 20.85
N VAL A 19 33.24 -8.98 20.18
CA VAL A 19 32.02 -8.21 19.86
C VAL A 19 30.85 -8.67 20.71
N GLU A 20 30.09 -7.71 21.24
CA GLU A 20 28.81 -7.95 21.90
C GLU A 20 27.66 -7.40 21.06
N LEU A 21 26.62 -8.21 20.85
CA LEU A 21 25.40 -7.84 20.14
C LEU A 21 24.25 -7.76 21.15
N PHE A 22 23.53 -6.64 21.13
CA PHE A 22 22.37 -6.42 21.98
C PHE A 22 21.10 -6.44 21.13
N ASP A 23 20.24 -7.44 21.36
CA ASP A 23 18.91 -7.52 20.77
C ASP A 23 17.92 -6.78 21.67
N THR A 24 17.46 -5.62 21.20
CA THR A 24 16.53 -4.76 21.92
C THR A 24 15.10 -5.08 21.51
N PRO A 25 14.10 -4.98 22.42
CA PRO A 25 12.70 -5.14 22.05
C PRO A 25 12.30 -4.25 20.87
N GLY A 26 11.59 -4.84 19.91
CA GLY A 26 11.15 -4.14 18.71
C GLY A 26 10.13 -3.04 19.03
N LEU A 27 10.35 -1.84 18.49
CA LEU A 27 9.36 -0.77 18.52
C LEU A 27 8.31 -0.99 17.42
N VAL A 28 7.03 -0.89 17.78
CA VAL A 28 5.92 -0.92 16.82
C VAL A 28 5.66 0.53 16.37
N PRO A 29 5.84 0.86 15.07
CA PRO A 29 5.62 2.22 14.57
C PRO A 29 4.18 2.72 14.73
N GLY A 30 3.19 1.82 14.63
CA GLY A 30 1.77 2.16 14.79
C GLY A 30 1.13 2.80 13.55
N THR A 31 1.89 2.99 12.47
CA THR A 31 1.42 3.63 11.23
C THR A 31 1.26 2.65 10.06
N ARG A 32 1.56 1.36 10.25
CA ARG A 32 1.43 0.33 9.22
C ARG A 32 0.05 -0.33 9.31
N MET A 33 -0.53 -0.71 8.18
CA MET A 33 -1.79 -1.47 8.16
C MET A 33 -1.74 -2.73 9.05
N THR A 34 -0.61 -3.42 9.09
CA THR A 34 -0.40 -4.61 9.92
C THR A 34 -0.40 -4.33 11.43
N ASP A 35 -0.11 -3.10 11.85
CA ASP A 35 -0.12 -2.71 13.27
C ASP A 35 -1.55 -2.56 13.81
N HIS A 36 -2.53 -2.36 12.91
CA HIS A 36 -3.96 -2.19 13.22
C HIS A 36 -4.77 -3.47 13.01
N LEU A 37 -4.12 -4.62 12.82
CA LEU A 37 -4.79 -5.89 12.55
C LEU A 37 -4.43 -6.93 13.60
N CYS A 38 -5.34 -7.90 13.82
CA CYS A 38 -4.98 -9.08 14.60
C CYS A 38 -3.87 -9.87 13.89
N PRO A 39 -3.06 -10.67 14.61
CA PRO A 39 -1.91 -11.38 14.03
C PRO A 39 -2.25 -12.23 12.81
N ALA A 40 -3.42 -12.89 12.81
CA ALA A 40 -3.88 -13.68 11.69
C ALA A 40 -4.11 -12.83 10.43
N CYS A 41 -4.78 -11.68 10.55
CA CYS A 41 -5.07 -10.79 9.43
C CYS A 41 -3.81 -10.06 8.95
N ALA A 42 -2.99 -9.55 9.87
CA ALA A 42 -1.68 -8.98 9.52
C ALA A 42 -0.82 -9.99 8.76
N GLY A 43 -0.82 -11.25 9.22
CA GLY A 43 -0.15 -12.36 8.56
C GLY A 43 -0.66 -12.68 7.16
N GLN A 44 -1.87 -12.27 6.77
CA GLN A 44 -2.39 -12.41 5.38
C GLN A 44 -1.86 -11.32 4.44
N LEU A 45 -1.61 -10.12 4.96
CA LEU A 45 -1.06 -9.01 4.16
C LEU A 45 0.42 -9.20 3.85
N LEU A 46 1.15 -9.87 4.74
CA LEU A 46 2.56 -10.15 4.55
C LEU A 46 2.78 -11.16 3.41
N PRO A 47 3.60 -10.82 2.41
CA PRO A 47 3.91 -11.71 1.30
C PRO A 47 4.70 -12.93 1.80
N ARG A 48 4.25 -14.13 1.44
CA ARG A 48 4.99 -15.39 1.70
C ARG A 48 5.77 -15.87 0.48
N ARG A 49 5.46 -15.31 -0.68
CA ARG A 49 6.10 -15.58 -1.98
C ARG A 49 6.11 -14.28 -2.80
N ARG A 50 6.36 -14.38 -4.10
CA ARG A 50 6.33 -13.22 -5.02
C ARG A 50 5.03 -12.42 -4.87
N LEU A 51 5.18 -11.09 -4.87
CA LEU A 51 4.09 -10.13 -4.77
C LEU A 51 3.01 -10.39 -5.83
N ASN A 52 1.76 -10.10 -5.47
CA ASN A 52 0.68 -9.97 -6.44
C ASN A 52 0.85 -8.65 -7.19
N VAL A 53 1.23 -8.75 -8.47
CA VAL A 53 1.42 -7.60 -9.35
C VAL A 53 0.37 -7.61 -10.45
N LYS A 54 -0.37 -6.51 -10.61
CA LYS A 54 -1.38 -6.35 -11.67
C LYS A 54 -1.11 -5.09 -12.46
N LEU A 55 -1.02 -5.23 -13.78
CA LEU A 55 -0.96 -4.12 -14.72
C LEU A 55 -2.30 -4.02 -15.43
N TRP A 56 -3.00 -2.91 -15.26
CA TRP A 56 -4.32 -2.71 -15.84
C TRP A 56 -4.44 -1.32 -16.46
N GLU A 57 -5.17 -1.25 -17.57
CA GLU A 57 -5.68 0.00 -18.08
C GLU A 57 -7.02 0.31 -17.41
N LEU A 58 -7.06 1.36 -16.60
CA LEU A 58 -8.22 1.74 -15.81
C LEU A 58 -8.97 2.89 -16.51
N PRO A 59 -10.21 2.70 -16.98
CA PRO A 59 -10.99 3.75 -17.63
C PRO A 59 -11.37 4.86 -16.62
N PRO A 60 -11.84 6.03 -17.09
CA PRO A 60 -12.44 7.05 -16.23
C PRO A 60 -13.53 6.45 -15.34
N GLY A 61 -13.50 6.77 -14.05
CA GLY A 61 -14.42 6.21 -13.06
C GLY A 61 -14.19 4.74 -12.70
N GLY A 62 -13.26 4.04 -13.37
CA GLY A 62 -12.84 2.68 -13.01
C GLY A 62 -12.12 2.67 -11.66
N ALA A 63 -12.23 1.57 -10.92
CA ALA A 63 -11.64 1.43 -9.60
C ALA A 63 -10.87 0.12 -9.42
N VAL A 64 -9.91 0.13 -8.49
CA VAL A 64 -9.19 -1.06 -8.03
C VAL A 64 -9.23 -1.10 -6.50
N LEU A 65 -9.58 -2.26 -5.95
CA LEU A 65 -9.65 -2.54 -4.53
C LEU A 65 -8.45 -3.36 -4.07
N PHE A 66 -7.90 -3.02 -2.91
CA PHE A 66 -6.89 -3.78 -2.18
C PHE A 66 -7.59 -4.52 -1.04
N GLY A 67 -8.11 -5.71 -1.36
CA GLY A 67 -9.12 -6.37 -0.56
C GLY A 67 -10.30 -5.43 -0.30
N ASN A 68 -10.89 -5.52 0.89
CA ASN A 68 -11.84 -4.54 1.39
C ASN A 68 -11.17 -3.43 2.21
N LEU A 69 -9.84 -3.24 2.14
CA LEU A 69 -9.12 -2.30 3.02
C LEU A 69 -8.92 -0.93 2.40
N ALA A 70 -8.51 -0.88 1.13
CA ALA A 70 -8.25 0.36 0.41
C ALA A 70 -8.79 0.30 -1.01
N ALA A 71 -8.92 1.46 -1.64
CA ALA A 71 -9.33 1.56 -3.03
C ALA A 71 -8.68 2.74 -3.75
N CYS A 72 -8.57 2.64 -5.07
CA CYS A 72 -8.33 3.78 -5.93
C CYS A 72 -9.40 3.87 -7.02
N ARG A 73 -9.75 5.08 -7.45
CA ARG A 73 -10.65 5.35 -8.58
C ARG A 73 -9.98 6.36 -9.51
N ASN A 74 -9.98 6.07 -10.81
CA ASN A 74 -9.43 6.97 -11.81
C ASN A 74 -10.37 8.17 -12.01
N LEU A 75 -9.90 9.38 -11.70
CA LEU A 75 -10.61 10.63 -11.97
C LEU A 75 -10.17 11.29 -13.28
N SER A 76 -9.15 10.76 -13.94
CA SER A 76 -8.67 11.29 -15.23
C SER A 76 -9.76 11.13 -16.29
N SER A 77 -9.81 12.06 -17.25
CA SER A 77 -10.79 12.07 -18.34
C SER A 77 -10.57 10.96 -19.38
N SER A 78 -9.41 10.30 -19.36
CA SER A 78 -9.09 9.18 -20.26
C SER A 78 -8.51 7.98 -19.49
N PRO A 79 -8.45 6.79 -20.12
CA PRO A 79 -7.88 5.61 -19.49
C PRO A 79 -6.43 5.82 -19.05
N ARG A 80 -6.02 5.13 -17.98
CA ARG A 80 -4.66 5.19 -17.45
C ARG A 80 -4.11 3.80 -17.23
N THR A 81 -2.92 3.54 -17.76
CA THR A 81 -2.19 2.30 -17.46
C THR A 81 -1.53 2.41 -16.10
N MET A 82 -2.01 1.61 -15.16
CA MET A 82 -1.56 1.57 -13.77
C MET A 82 -1.05 0.19 -13.39
N VAL A 83 -0.05 0.18 -12.53
CA VAL A 83 0.48 -1.05 -11.93
C VAL A 83 0.20 -1.03 -10.43
N PHE A 84 -0.25 -2.16 -9.90
CA PHE A 84 -0.62 -2.38 -8.51
C PHE A 84 0.23 -3.50 -7.93
N PHE A 85 0.71 -3.30 -6.71
CA PHE A 85 1.54 -4.25 -5.98
C PHE A 85 0.94 -4.50 -4.59
N ALA A 86 0.81 -5.77 -4.25
CA ALA A 86 0.29 -6.21 -2.96
C ALA A 86 0.91 -7.53 -2.50
N GLY A 87 0.68 -7.90 -1.24
CA GLY A 87 0.96 -9.24 -0.74
C GLY A 87 0.30 -10.31 -1.60
N ASP A 88 0.92 -11.49 -1.71
CA ASP A 88 0.54 -12.54 -2.67
C ASP A 88 -0.86 -13.15 -2.42
N ARG A 89 -1.38 -12.97 -1.21
CA ARG A 89 -2.72 -13.39 -0.77
C ARG A 89 -3.73 -12.25 -0.69
N LEU A 90 -3.29 -11.00 -0.85
CA LEU A 90 -4.22 -9.88 -0.90
C LEU A 90 -4.86 -9.81 -2.28
N THR A 91 -6.19 -9.88 -2.31
CA THR A 91 -6.97 -9.74 -3.53
C THR A 91 -6.85 -8.31 -4.07
N LEU A 92 -6.31 -8.18 -5.29
CA LEU A 92 -6.44 -6.97 -6.10
C LEU A 92 -7.65 -7.15 -7.02
N HIS A 93 -8.67 -6.29 -6.90
CA HIS A 93 -9.91 -6.43 -7.65
C HIS A 93 -10.25 -5.16 -8.44
N ARG A 94 -10.29 -5.27 -9.77
CA ARG A 94 -10.71 -4.19 -10.67
C ARG A 94 -12.23 -4.21 -10.87
N THR A 95 -12.87 -3.06 -10.74
CA THR A 95 -14.32 -2.89 -10.86
C THR A 95 -14.68 -1.46 -11.35
N SER A 96 -15.97 -1.13 -11.41
CA SER A 96 -16.43 0.26 -11.63
C SER A 96 -16.54 1.03 -10.31
N GLY A 97 -16.41 2.34 -10.35
CA GLY A 97 -16.51 3.20 -9.16
C GLY A 97 -17.80 2.99 -8.36
N GLY A 98 -18.95 2.88 -9.05
CA GLY A 98 -20.24 2.65 -8.37
C GLY A 98 -20.33 1.28 -7.68
N LYS A 99 -19.63 0.25 -8.18
CA LYS A 99 -19.58 -1.08 -7.54
C LYS A 99 -18.54 -1.15 -6.43
N ALA A 100 -17.51 -0.32 -6.49
CA ALA A 100 -16.41 -0.31 -5.52
C ALA A 100 -16.91 -0.07 -4.10
N GLU A 101 -17.76 0.94 -3.90
CA GLU A 101 -18.31 1.31 -2.59
C GLU A 101 -19.14 0.15 -1.99
N ALA A 102 -20.02 -0.46 -2.80
CA ALA A 102 -20.81 -1.60 -2.38
C ALA A 102 -19.96 -2.83 -2.01
N LEU A 103 -18.93 -3.14 -2.81
CA LEU A 103 -18.04 -4.27 -2.55
C LEU A 103 -17.20 -4.06 -1.27
N ILE A 104 -16.74 -2.84 -1.02
CA ILE A 104 -16.02 -2.49 0.21
C ILE A 104 -16.93 -2.65 1.43
N ALA A 105 -18.17 -2.15 1.34
CA ALA A 105 -19.13 -2.21 2.43
C ALA A 105 -19.59 -3.65 2.73
N GLN A 106 -19.92 -4.43 1.69
CA GLN A 106 -20.34 -5.82 1.83
C GLN A 106 -19.18 -6.74 2.25
N ALA A 107 -17.96 -6.41 1.82
CA ALA A 107 -16.75 -7.19 2.11
C ALA A 107 -16.96 -8.71 1.96
N PRO A 108 -17.34 -9.20 0.76
CA PRO A 108 -17.56 -10.62 0.54
C PRO A 108 -16.28 -11.42 0.82
N ASP A 109 -16.41 -12.69 1.20
CA ASP A 109 -15.30 -13.50 1.73
C ASP A 109 -14.06 -13.51 0.81
N TRP A 110 -14.25 -13.52 -0.51
CA TRP A 110 -13.15 -13.52 -1.48
C TRP A 110 -12.39 -12.18 -1.59
N LEU A 111 -13.02 -11.07 -1.15
CA LEU A 111 -12.42 -9.73 -1.14
C LEU A 111 -11.92 -9.35 0.26
N ARG A 112 -12.47 -9.98 1.30
CA ARG A 112 -12.19 -9.65 2.70
C ARG A 112 -10.73 -9.92 3.06
N ALA A 113 -10.03 -8.92 3.59
CA ALA A 113 -8.65 -9.03 4.03
C ALA A 113 -8.49 -8.98 5.56
N ALA A 114 -9.49 -8.46 6.29
CA ALA A 114 -9.57 -8.50 7.75
C ALA A 114 -10.79 -9.33 8.18
N CYS A 115 -10.62 -10.22 9.16
CA CYS A 115 -11.72 -11.02 9.68
C CYS A 115 -12.78 -10.12 10.36
N PRO A 116 -14.05 -10.55 10.40
CA PRO A 116 -15.14 -9.75 10.97
C PRO A 116 -14.90 -9.32 12.43
N GLU A 117 -14.21 -10.16 13.20
CA GLU A 117 -13.93 -9.93 14.63
C GLU A 117 -12.57 -9.26 14.88
N CYS A 118 -11.92 -8.70 13.85
CA CYS A 118 -10.60 -8.10 14.00
C CYS A 118 -10.66 -6.81 14.86
N PRO A 119 -10.18 -6.80 16.11
CA PRO A 119 -10.42 -5.71 17.06
C PRO A 119 -9.75 -4.39 16.64
N GLY A 120 -8.65 -4.47 15.87
CA GLY A 120 -7.92 -3.29 15.40
C GLY A 120 -8.51 -2.63 14.14
N TRP A 121 -9.46 -3.28 13.46
CA TRP A 121 -10.02 -2.78 12.21
C TRP A 121 -11.48 -2.35 12.36
N ASN A 122 -11.71 -1.03 12.33
CA ASN A 122 -13.05 -0.45 12.45
C ASN A 122 -13.67 -0.05 11.10
N GLY A 123 -13.01 -0.36 9.98
CA GLY A 123 -13.51 -0.05 8.64
C GLY A 123 -13.38 1.41 8.21
N ARG A 124 -12.87 2.33 9.05
CA ARG A 124 -12.75 3.75 8.69
C ARG A 124 -11.62 3.99 7.70
N ARG A 125 -11.88 4.88 6.75
CA ARG A 125 -10.95 5.28 5.69
C ARG A 125 -11.05 6.78 5.52
N LEU A 126 -9.93 7.37 5.11
CA LEU A 126 -9.82 8.75 4.68
C LEU A 126 -9.83 8.80 3.15
N GLU A 127 -10.53 9.79 2.62
CA GLU A 127 -10.52 10.12 1.22
C GLU A 127 -9.40 11.11 0.91
N GLN A 128 -8.71 10.88 -0.20
CA GLN A 128 -7.72 11.82 -0.72
C GLN A 128 -7.76 11.81 -2.25
N VAL A 129 -7.54 12.98 -2.84
CA VAL A 129 -7.34 13.12 -4.27
C VAL A 129 -5.88 13.45 -4.51
N VAL A 130 -5.20 12.61 -5.28
CA VAL A 130 -3.76 12.71 -5.53
C VAL A 130 -3.50 12.57 -7.02
N GLU A 131 -2.65 13.43 -7.56
CA GLU A 131 -2.07 13.23 -8.88
C GLU A 131 -0.77 12.43 -8.76
N ILE A 132 -0.68 11.32 -9.49
CA ILE A 132 0.53 10.47 -9.53
C ILE A 132 1.17 10.64 -10.90
N GLN A 133 2.46 11.01 -10.91
CA GLN A 133 3.25 11.15 -12.14
C GLN A 133 3.91 9.81 -12.54
N PRO A 134 4.20 9.58 -13.83
CA PRO A 134 5.12 8.52 -14.23
C PRO A 134 6.45 8.60 -13.47
N GLY A 135 6.90 7.47 -12.93
CA GLY A 135 8.08 7.43 -12.07
C GLY A 135 7.82 7.78 -10.60
N GLN A 136 6.56 8.01 -10.21
CA GLN A 136 6.10 8.05 -8.83
C GLN A 136 5.20 6.85 -8.50
N GLU A 137 5.16 6.52 -7.22
CA GLU A 137 4.24 5.53 -6.65
C GLU A 137 3.50 6.12 -5.46
N PHE A 138 2.23 5.76 -5.31
CA PHE A 138 1.47 5.98 -4.09
C PHE A 138 1.52 4.70 -3.24
N TYR A 139 2.14 4.79 -2.06
CA TYR A 139 2.25 3.66 -1.14
C TYR A 139 1.21 3.76 -0.02
N ILE A 140 0.81 2.60 0.49
CA ILE A 140 0.00 2.43 1.70
C ILE A 140 0.77 1.48 2.62
N SER A 141 1.28 2.01 3.73
CA SER A 141 2.23 1.32 4.61
C SER A 141 1.67 -0.01 5.12
N GLY A 142 2.42 -1.09 4.93
CA GLY A 142 1.99 -2.45 5.32
C GLY A 142 0.91 -3.09 4.44
N LEU A 143 0.46 -2.45 3.37
CA LEU A 143 -0.58 -2.99 2.47
C LEU A 143 -0.09 -3.21 1.03
N GLY A 144 0.58 -2.21 0.45
CA GLY A 144 0.97 -2.25 -0.96
C GLY A 144 1.21 -0.87 -1.54
N TRP A 145 1.32 -0.78 -2.86
CA TRP A 145 1.46 0.48 -3.58
C TRP A 145 0.95 0.39 -5.01
N LEU A 146 0.81 1.54 -5.65
CA LEU A 146 0.42 1.64 -7.05
C LEU A 146 1.20 2.76 -7.75
N GLY A 147 1.38 2.64 -9.06
CA GLY A 147 2.03 3.65 -9.88
C GLY A 147 1.41 3.74 -11.27
N VAL A 148 1.70 4.84 -11.97
CA VAL A 148 1.24 5.07 -13.34
C VAL A 148 2.40 4.91 -14.32
N LYS A 149 2.12 4.54 -15.58
CA LYS A 149 3.17 4.28 -16.57
C LYS A 149 3.43 5.42 -17.54
N LYS A 150 2.45 5.79 -18.36
CA LYS A 150 2.67 6.68 -19.51
C LYS A 150 2.34 8.13 -19.23
N GLU A 151 1.22 8.35 -18.54
CA GLU A 151 0.64 9.67 -18.30
C GLU A 151 0.29 9.84 -16.82
N PRO A 152 0.32 11.07 -16.30
CA PRO A 152 -0.11 11.36 -14.94
C PRO A 152 -1.58 10.99 -14.74
N ALA A 153 -1.93 10.49 -13.57
CA ALA A 153 -3.31 10.17 -13.24
C ALA A 153 -3.78 10.90 -11.99
N ALA A 154 -4.90 11.61 -12.10
CA ALA A 154 -5.66 12.08 -10.94
C ALA A 154 -6.46 10.92 -10.38
N LEU A 155 -6.20 10.53 -9.13
CA LEU A 155 -6.85 9.41 -8.47
C LEU A 155 -7.56 9.86 -7.20
N HIS A 156 -8.77 9.34 -7.00
CA HIS A 156 -9.40 9.32 -5.69
C HIS A 156 -8.99 8.04 -4.97
N LEU A 157 -8.47 8.17 -3.76
CA LEU A 157 -7.96 7.06 -2.96
C LEU A 157 -8.74 6.99 -1.65
N LEU A 158 -9.14 5.78 -1.28
CA LEU A 158 -9.66 5.44 0.04
C LEU A 158 -8.56 4.70 0.79
N VAL A 159 -8.03 5.32 1.85
CA VAL A 159 -6.94 4.75 2.66
C VAL A 159 -7.38 4.53 4.09
N PRO A 160 -7.09 3.38 4.71
CA PRO A 160 -7.35 3.13 6.13
C PRO A 160 -6.93 4.29 7.04
N GLU A 161 -7.82 4.70 7.94
CA GLU A 161 -7.50 5.72 8.94
C GLU A 161 -6.28 5.27 9.78
N LYS A 162 -5.40 6.21 10.16
CA LYS A 162 -4.16 5.98 10.93
C LYS A 162 -3.06 5.17 10.22
N VAL A 163 -3.28 4.76 8.97
CA VAL A 163 -2.24 4.14 8.15
C VAL A 163 -1.52 5.23 7.35
N GLU A 164 -0.19 5.24 7.45
CA GLU A 164 0.65 6.12 6.67
C GLU A 164 0.58 5.75 5.19
N ALA A 165 0.36 6.76 4.35
CA ALA A 165 0.31 6.64 2.91
C ALA A 165 0.80 7.93 2.26
N GLY A 166 1.38 7.83 1.07
CA GLY A 166 1.90 9.00 0.39
C GLY A 166 2.58 8.70 -0.94
N LEU A 167 3.11 9.75 -1.56
CA LEU A 167 3.89 9.66 -2.78
C LEU A 167 5.36 9.38 -2.47
N ARG A 168 6.00 8.60 -3.34
CA ARG A 168 7.46 8.39 -3.36
C ARG A 168 7.96 8.20 -4.80
N PRO A 169 9.28 8.32 -5.04
CA PRO A 169 9.87 7.83 -6.29
C PRO A 169 9.59 6.35 -6.50
N ALA A 170 9.31 5.95 -7.73
CA ALA A 170 9.01 4.56 -8.06
C ALA A 170 10.22 3.67 -7.80
N LEU A 171 9.99 2.52 -7.15
CA LEU A 171 11.05 1.55 -6.90
C LEU A 171 11.49 0.82 -8.17
N LEU A 172 10.65 0.83 -9.22
CA LEU A 172 10.88 0.11 -10.47
C LEU A 172 10.70 1.04 -11.67
N GLY A 173 11.67 1.04 -12.59
CA GLY A 173 11.57 1.74 -13.88
C GLY A 173 11.79 3.25 -13.80
N GLY A 174 12.52 3.74 -12.79
CA GLY A 174 12.92 5.14 -12.66
C GLY A 174 14.01 5.51 -13.65
N SER A 175 13.66 5.82 -14.90
CA SER A 175 14.42 6.76 -15.71
C SER A 175 13.51 7.93 -16.05
N VAL A 176 13.65 9.02 -15.28
CA VAL A 176 13.08 10.32 -15.64
C VAL A 176 13.82 10.78 -16.91
N HIS A 177 13.22 10.61 -18.08
CA HIS A 177 13.66 11.42 -19.21
C HIS A 177 13.11 12.83 -18.96
N PRO A 178 13.96 13.86 -18.83
CA PRO A 178 13.45 15.23 -18.84
C PRO A 178 12.72 15.44 -20.18
N PRO A 179 11.63 16.22 -20.20
CA PRO A 179 10.97 16.56 -21.45
C PRO A 179 12.00 17.14 -22.41
N LYS A 180 12.06 16.62 -23.64
CA LYS A 180 12.89 17.22 -24.70
C LYS A 180 12.49 18.69 -24.79
N ALA A 181 13.43 19.60 -24.54
CA ALA A 181 13.22 21.02 -24.74
C ALA A 181 12.64 21.23 -26.13
N ALA A 182 11.51 21.94 -26.22
CA ALA A 182 10.94 22.35 -27.49
C ALA A 182 12.03 23.11 -28.25
N LYS A 183 12.39 22.62 -29.44
CA LYS A 183 13.20 23.42 -30.36
C LYS A 183 12.39 24.67 -30.68
N GLN A 184 12.85 25.82 -30.21
CA GLN A 184 12.43 27.09 -30.79
C GLN A 184 12.97 27.12 -32.20
N GLU A 185 12.07 27.07 -33.18
CA GLU A 185 12.38 27.41 -34.56
C GLU A 185 12.69 28.92 -34.60
N ALA A 186 13.87 29.23 -35.16
CA ALA A 186 14.30 30.59 -35.48
C ALA A 186 14.01 30.88 -36.95
#